data_AF-A0A154VGH7-F1
#
_entry.id   AF-A0A154VGH7-F1
#
_cell.length_a   1.000
_cell.length_b   1.000
_cell.length_c   1.000
_cell.angle_alpha   90.00
_cell.angle_beta   90.00
_cell.angle_gamma   90.00
#
_symmetry.space_group_name_H-M   'P 1'
#
loop_
_entity.id
_entity.type
_entity.pdbx_description
1 polymer ?
#
loop_
_entity_poly.entity_id
_entity_poly.type
_entity_poly.pdbx_seq_one_letter_code
_entity_poly.pdbx_strand_id
1 'polypeptide(L)'
;MHHSQDTRGRVSRGMFGRLAKMLLLVLCASPASYAQSQELSAPYSISEELFPEYQEPLFITDHVNRILKEHAGNILYPEDVAKIDLSDITPNFSRVYFSTTSGRTEVKFNRIEDGYHYFTVRNEVFPNRTSEFRIKGRIYESELDSGRFLNLRRDCFFELGPCELKAKPDQKYGAFDRKFLNGVWVNKRKVIGTRGYAYQNIILDKNGIILYSSTAFGFGREGYDYEILEETSN
;
A
#
# COMPACT_ATOMS: atom_id res chain seq x y z
N MET A 1 31.79 -2.10 -87.50
CA MET A 1 32.35 -0.73 -87.57
C MET A 1 32.51 -0.25 -86.13
N HIS A 2 33.70 -0.35 -85.53
CA HIS A 2 34.77 0.68 -85.48
C HIS A 2 34.26 2.01 -84.93
N HIS A 3 34.87 2.73 -83.96
CA HIS A 3 36.11 2.66 -83.17
C HIS A 3 35.89 3.65 -81.97
N SER A 4 36.44 3.43 -80.76
CA SER A 4 37.59 4.17 -80.14
C SER A 4 37.35 5.68 -79.91
N GLN A 5 37.60 6.38 -78.79
CA GLN A 5 38.58 6.39 -77.67
C GLN A 5 38.07 7.53 -76.73
N ASP A 6 37.98 7.52 -75.40
CA ASP A 6 38.92 7.34 -74.26
C ASP A 6 40.06 8.37 -74.13
N THR A 7 40.05 9.17 -73.04
CA THR A 7 41.20 9.59 -72.19
C THR A 7 40.70 10.46 -71.02
N ARG A 8 40.72 9.95 -69.77
CA ARG A 8 41.78 9.99 -68.74
C ARG A 8 41.88 11.28 -67.91
N GLY A 9 41.62 11.11 -66.61
CA GLY A 9 42.18 11.91 -65.51
C GLY A 9 42.11 11.07 -64.23
N ARG A 10 43.28 10.66 -63.72
CA ARG A 10 43.50 9.51 -62.82
C ARG A 10 44.27 9.99 -61.57
N VAL A 11 43.95 9.42 -60.40
CA VAL A 11 44.82 9.21 -59.20
C VAL A 11 45.14 10.49 -58.38
N SER A 12 45.02 10.56 -57.05
CA SER A 12 45.75 9.70 -56.11
C SER A 12 45.17 9.60 -54.70
N ARG A 13 45.24 8.36 -54.19
CA ARG A 13 45.22 7.95 -52.78
C ARG A 13 46.53 8.33 -52.08
N GLY A 14 46.52 8.32 -50.74
CA GLY A 14 47.70 8.35 -49.87
C GLY A 14 47.42 9.18 -48.63
N MET A 15 46.77 8.69 -47.57
CA MET A 15 47.25 7.75 -46.52
C MET A 15 48.53 8.19 -45.79
N PHE A 16 48.43 8.14 -44.45
CA PHE A 16 49.49 8.29 -43.43
C PHE A 16 50.02 9.71 -43.22
N GLY A 17 50.17 10.26 -42.02
CA GLY A 17 50.16 9.83 -40.62
C GLY A 17 50.69 11.07 -39.87
N ARG A 18 50.36 11.40 -38.63
CA ARG A 18 50.65 10.69 -37.39
C ARG A 18 50.18 11.61 -36.25
N LEU A 19 49.48 11.00 -35.29
CA LEU A 19 49.67 11.10 -33.84
C LEU A 19 49.60 12.47 -33.12
N ALA A 20 48.61 12.48 -32.22
CA ALA A 20 48.76 12.74 -30.78
C ALA A 20 48.92 14.19 -30.32
N LYS A 21 47.83 14.71 -29.76
CA LYS A 21 47.82 15.17 -28.36
C LYS A 21 46.48 14.78 -27.72
N MET A 22 46.54 13.81 -26.81
CA MET A 22 45.53 13.60 -25.79
C MET A 22 45.37 14.90 -24.99
N LEU A 23 44.14 15.31 -24.73
CA LEU A 23 43.76 15.67 -23.37
C LEU A 23 42.29 15.29 -23.15
N LEU A 24 42.10 14.40 -22.19
CA LEU A 24 40.83 14.10 -21.54
C LEU A 24 40.18 15.41 -21.08
N LEU A 25 38.96 15.66 -21.53
CA LEU A 25 37.94 16.31 -20.74
C LEU A 25 36.62 15.63 -21.10
N VAL A 26 36.41 14.49 -20.44
CA VAL A 26 35.06 13.98 -20.18
C VAL A 26 34.42 15.03 -19.27
N LEU A 27 33.86 16.08 -19.86
CA LEU A 27 32.87 16.89 -19.19
C LEU A 27 31.63 16.02 -19.12
N CYS A 28 31.50 15.36 -17.97
CA CYS A 28 30.22 14.96 -17.41
C CYS A 28 29.33 16.20 -17.31
N ALA A 29 28.81 16.67 -18.44
CA ALA A 29 27.50 17.30 -18.46
C ALA A 29 26.52 16.14 -18.34
N SER A 30 26.38 15.64 -17.11
CA SER A 30 25.19 14.93 -16.71
C SER A 30 24.01 15.70 -17.31
N PRO A 31 23.12 15.07 -18.10
CA PRO A 31 21.77 15.60 -18.11
C PRO A 31 21.42 15.65 -16.62
N ALA A 32 21.22 16.86 -16.09
CA ALA A 32 20.41 17.06 -14.93
C ALA A 32 19.02 16.56 -15.36
N SER A 33 18.88 15.23 -15.39
CA SER A 33 17.60 14.56 -15.43
C SER A 33 16.96 15.06 -14.17
N TYR A 34 16.05 15.99 -14.36
CA TYR A 34 15.04 16.39 -13.43
C TYR A 34 14.56 15.12 -12.71
N ALA A 35 15.16 14.82 -11.56
CA ALA A 35 14.40 14.27 -10.48
C ALA A 35 13.49 15.43 -10.12
N GLN A 36 12.38 15.47 -10.84
CA GLN A 36 11.19 16.19 -10.48
C GLN A 36 10.94 15.73 -9.05
N SER A 37 11.46 16.50 -8.10
CA SER A 37 10.85 16.70 -6.80
C SER A 37 9.39 16.84 -7.16
N GLN A 38 8.63 15.75 -7.03
CA GLN A 38 7.22 15.87 -6.77
C GLN A 38 7.22 16.79 -5.56
N GLU A 39 6.92 18.07 -5.82
CA GLU A 39 6.42 18.95 -4.79
C GLU A 39 5.48 18.07 -3.99
N LEU A 40 5.81 17.86 -2.71
CA LEU A 40 4.84 17.38 -1.75
C LEU A 40 3.63 18.26 -1.99
N SER A 41 2.64 17.73 -2.71
CA SER A 41 1.34 18.34 -2.89
C SER A 41 0.97 18.77 -1.49
N ALA A 42 0.82 20.08 -1.30
CA ALA A 42 0.59 20.71 -0.02
C ALA A 42 -0.29 19.79 0.84
N PRO A 43 0.08 19.49 2.11
CA PRO A 43 -0.63 18.49 2.90
C PRO A 43 -2.10 18.85 2.82
N TYR A 44 -2.89 17.93 2.24
CA TYR A 44 -4.32 18.11 2.07
C TYR A 44 -4.87 18.69 3.36
N SER A 45 -5.47 19.89 3.27
CA SER A 45 -6.08 20.52 4.43
C SER A 45 -7.26 19.67 4.84
N ILE A 46 -7.06 18.90 5.89
CA ILE A 46 -8.06 18.04 6.46
C ILE A 46 -8.39 18.63 7.82
N SER A 47 -9.19 19.70 7.79
CA SER A 47 -9.86 20.20 8.98
C SER A 47 -11.32 19.70 9.01
N GLU A 48 -11.56 18.47 8.57
CA GLU A 48 -12.77 17.80 9.02
C GLU A 48 -12.49 17.30 10.43
N GLU A 49 -13.20 17.87 11.41
CA GLU A 49 -13.30 17.24 12.72
C GLU A 49 -13.61 15.75 12.51
N LEU A 50 -12.87 14.91 13.25
CA LEU A 50 -13.25 13.54 13.50
C LEU A 50 -14.71 13.50 13.98
N PHE A 51 -15.30 12.31 14.08
CA PHE A 51 -16.62 12.20 14.70
C PHE A 51 -16.61 12.91 16.06
N PRO A 52 -17.53 13.85 16.36
CA PRO A 52 -17.46 14.70 17.55
C PRO A 52 -17.32 13.94 18.87
N GLU A 53 -17.83 12.70 18.90
CA GLU A 53 -17.74 11.80 20.05
C GLU A 53 -16.47 10.92 20.08
N TYR A 54 -15.56 11.07 19.12
CA TYR A 54 -14.32 10.31 19.02
C TYR A 54 -13.13 11.17 19.45
N GLN A 55 -12.44 10.74 20.51
CA GLN A 55 -11.19 11.33 20.97
C GLN A 55 -10.12 10.24 20.87
N GLU A 56 -9.12 10.47 20.04
CA GLU A 56 -7.99 9.54 19.89
C GLU A 56 -6.99 9.75 21.05
N PRO A 57 -6.51 8.69 21.71
CA PRO A 57 -5.45 8.81 22.71
C PRO A 57 -4.11 9.26 22.12
N LEU A 58 -3.33 10.01 22.89
CA LEU A 58 -2.02 10.54 22.47
C LEU A 58 -1.04 9.47 21.96
N PHE A 59 -0.98 8.29 22.60
CA PHE A 59 -0.07 7.22 22.18
C PHE A 59 -0.43 6.60 20.82
N ILE A 60 -1.73 6.59 20.48
CA ILE A 60 -2.21 6.18 19.16
C ILE A 60 -1.76 7.22 18.14
N THR A 61 -1.89 8.51 18.47
CA THR A 61 -1.44 9.62 17.62
C THR A 61 0.08 9.56 17.35
N ASP A 62 0.90 9.20 18.34
CA ASP A 62 2.35 9.03 18.15
C ASP A 62 2.68 7.87 17.17
N HIS A 63 2.01 6.72 17.33
CA HIS A 63 2.17 5.58 16.42
C HIS A 63 1.73 5.92 14.99
N VAL A 64 0.58 6.60 14.85
CA VAL A 64 0.07 7.05 13.55
C VAL A 64 1.07 7.99 12.87
N ASN A 65 1.56 9.00 13.58
CA ASN A 65 2.54 9.95 13.04
C ASN A 65 3.84 9.28 12.61
N ARG A 66 4.33 8.31 13.40
CA ARG A 66 5.52 7.53 13.08
C ARG A 66 5.32 6.75 11.76
N ILE A 67 4.24 5.98 11.65
CA ILE A 67 3.95 5.17 10.46
C ILE A 67 3.76 6.03 9.21
N LEU A 68 3.03 7.14 9.31
CA LEU A 68 2.85 8.07 8.19
C LEU A 68 4.18 8.67 7.70
N LYS A 69 5.10 8.95 8.64
CA LYS A 69 6.43 9.48 8.31
C LYS A 69 7.33 8.42 7.67
N GLU A 70 7.36 7.22 8.23
CA GLU A 70 8.20 6.11 7.75
C GLU A 70 7.77 5.63 6.36
N HIS A 71 6.47 5.63 6.07
CA HIS A 71 5.91 5.19 4.80
C HIS A 71 5.44 6.35 3.91
N ALA A 72 6.05 7.53 4.05
CA ALA A 72 5.73 8.69 3.23
C ALA A 72 5.88 8.37 1.73
N GLY A 73 4.85 8.68 0.94
CA GLY A 73 4.80 8.34 -0.49
C GLY A 73 4.38 6.90 -0.81
N ASN A 74 4.14 6.07 0.21
CA ASN A 74 3.67 4.69 0.08
C ASN A 74 2.32 4.46 0.79
N ILE A 75 1.51 5.50 0.97
CA ILE A 75 0.19 5.41 1.61
C ILE A 75 -0.90 5.31 0.54
N LEU A 76 -1.91 4.46 0.76
CA LEU A 76 -3.07 4.36 -0.13
C LEU A 76 -4.11 5.43 0.19
N TYR A 77 -4.30 6.32 -0.78
CA TYR A 77 -5.34 7.35 -0.78
C TYR A 77 -6.63 6.86 -1.47
N PRO A 78 -7.80 7.44 -1.18
CA PRO A 78 -9.07 7.04 -1.79
C PRO A 78 -9.07 7.00 -3.32
N GLU A 79 -8.45 7.98 -3.97
CA GLU A 79 -8.32 8.10 -5.42
C GLU A 79 -7.45 7.00 -6.07
N ASP A 80 -6.62 6.33 -5.28
CA ASP A 80 -5.71 5.29 -5.75
C ASP A 80 -6.27 3.88 -5.57
N VAL A 81 -7.41 3.72 -4.87
CA VAL A 81 -8.04 2.42 -4.62
C VAL A 81 -8.34 1.65 -5.91
N ALA A 82 -8.80 2.34 -6.96
CA ALA A 82 -9.09 1.72 -8.25
C ALA A 82 -7.84 1.26 -9.01
N LYS A 83 -6.65 1.73 -8.58
CA LYS A 83 -5.35 1.50 -9.21
C LYS A 83 -4.43 0.63 -8.36
N ILE A 84 -4.95 0.02 -7.28
CA ILE A 84 -4.16 -0.90 -6.45
C ILE A 84 -3.54 -1.96 -7.35
N ASP A 85 -2.22 -1.93 -7.41
CA ASP A 85 -1.39 -2.88 -8.12
C ASP A 85 -0.67 -3.75 -7.10
N LEU A 86 -0.51 -5.04 -7.40
CA LEU A 86 0.17 -6.01 -6.56
C LEU A 86 1.47 -6.51 -7.23
N SER A 87 1.85 -5.92 -8.36
CA SER A 87 3.01 -6.34 -9.17
C SER A 87 4.36 -6.23 -8.46
N ASP A 88 4.45 -5.44 -7.41
CA ASP A 88 5.63 -5.28 -6.57
C ASP A 88 5.74 -6.31 -5.43
N ILE A 89 4.71 -7.16 -5.23
CA ILE A 89 4.77 -8.28 -4.30
C ILE A 89 5.66 -9.38 -4.88
N THR A 90 6.86 -9.50 -4.33
CA THR A 90 7.84 -10.52 -4.74
C THR A 90 7.65 -11.84 -3.99
N PRO A 91 8.18 -12.97 -4.50
CA PRO A 91 8.18 -14.25 -3.79
C PRO A 91 8.79 -14.23 -2.38
N ASN A 92 9.66 -13.27 -2.10
CA ASN A 92 10.32 -13.10 -0.79
C ASN A 92 9.60 -12.11 0.13
N PHE A 93 8.44 -11.59 -0.29
CA PHE A 93 7.69 -10.62 0.50
C PHE A 93 7.29 -11.21 1.85
N SER A 94 7.63 -10.49 2.92
CA SER A 94 7.29 -10.82 4.30
C SER A 94 7.07 -9.54 5.10
N ARG A 95 6.12 -9.59 6.02
CA ARG A 95 5.84 -8.52 6.99
C ARG A 95 5.65 -9.08 8.38
N VAL A 96 6.08 -8.31 9.38
CA VAL A 96 5.95 -8.68 10.78
C VAL A 96 5.18 -7.59 11.49
N TYR A 97 3.99 -7.94 11.96
CA TYR A 97 3.13 -7.08 12.73
C TYR A 97 3.26 -7.40 14.20
N PHE A 98 3.12 -6.37 15.03
CA PHE A 98 2.99 -6.51 16.47
C PHE A 98 1.63 -5.99 16.89
N SER A 99 0.93 -6.79 17.68
CA SER A 99 -0.38 -6.45 18.20
C SER A 99 -0.46 -6.67 19.69
N THR A 100 -1.29 -5.88 20.36
CA THR A 100 -1.56 -6.04 21.81
C THR A 100 -2.23 -7.36 22.13
N THR A 101 -3.08 -7.86 21.23
CA THR A 101 -3.91 -9.06 21.45
C THR A 101 -3.24 -10.35 21.02
N SER A 102 -2.41 -10.29 19.98
CA SER A 102 -1.94 -11.48 19.28
C SER A 102 -0.41 -11.55 19.22
N GLY A 103 0.30 -10.63 19.88
CA GLY A 103 1.75 -10.59 19.89
C GLY A 103 2.31 -10.40 18.49
N ARG A 104 3.40 -11.12 18.17
CA ARG A 104 4.02 -11.10 16.85
C ARG A 104 3.20 -11.91 15.83
N THR A 105 2.84 -11.27 14.72
CA THR A 105 2.19 -11.90 13.56
C THR A 105 3.09 -11.75 12.34
N GLU A 106 3.45 -12.85 11.70
CA GLU A 106 4.22 -12.86 10.46
C GLU A 106 3.31 -13.17 9.28
N VAL A 107 3.36 -12.33 8.25
CA VAL A 107 2.63 -12.48 6.98
C VAL A 107 3.64 -12.69 5.88
N LYS A 108 3.58 -13.83 5.18
CA LYS A 108 4.47 -14.14 4.04
C LYS A 108 3.67 -14.35 2.79
N PHE A 109 4.17 -13.83 1.68
CA PHE A 109 3.68 -14.23 0.38
C PHE A 109 3.88 -15.74 0.18
N ASN A 110 2.90 -16.39 -0.44
CA ASN A 110 2.91 -17.82 -0.72
C ASN A 110 2.90 -18.09 -2.23
N ARG A 111 1.83 -17.67 -2.91
CA ARG A 111 1.60 -17.97 -4.33
C ARG A 111 0.68 -16.96 -5.02
N ILE A 112 0.64 -17.02 -6.35
CA ILE A 112 -0.38 -16.36 -7.18
C ILE A 112 -1.21 -17.43 -7.86
N GLU A 113 -2.54 -17.34 -7.73
CA GLU A 113 -3.49 -18.28 -8.34
C GLU A 113 -4.79 -17.53 -8.65
N ASP A 114 -5.34 -17.70 -9.85
CA ASP A 114 -6.55 -17.00 -10.35
C ASP A 114 -6.51 -15.46 -10.22
N GLY A 115 -5.31 -14.90 -10.28
CA GLY A 115 -5.04 -13.46 -10.12
C GLY A 115 -5.13 -12.97 -8.67
N TYR A 116 -5.29 -13.86 -7.69
CA TYR A 116 -5.12 -13.54 -6.28
C TYR A 116 -3.68 -13.75 -5.84
N HIS A 117 -3.20 -12.86 -4.98
CA HIS A 117 -1.95 -13.04 -4.23
C HIS A 117 -2.30 -13.64 -2.87
N TYR A 118 -1.77 -14.83 -2.59
CA TYR A 118 -2.01 -15.56 -1.35
C TYR A 118 -0.89 -15.28 -0.36
N PHE A 119 -1.28 -15.10 0.90
CA PHE A 119 -0.40 -14.84 2.01
C PHE A 119 -0.69 -15.79 3.16
N THR A 120 0.37 -16.34 3.73
CA THR A 120 0.34 -17.18 4.92
C THR A 120 0.54 -16.30 6.14
N VAL A 121 -0.34 -16.45 7.13
CA VAL A 121 -0.29 -15.76 8.42
C VAL A 121 0.07 -16.74 9.51
N ARG A 122 1.09 -16.40 10.29
CA ARG A 122 1.51 -17.13 11.48
C ARG A 122 1.53 -16.20 12.67
N ASN A 123 0.91 -16.63 13.75
CA ASN A 123 0.76 -15.83 14.94
C ASN A 123 1.46 -16.49 16.13
N GLU A 124 2.13 -15.68 16.97
CA GLU A 124 2.86 -16.15 18.14
C GLU A 124 1.95 -16.78 19.21
N VAL A 125 0.75 -16.23 19.42
CA VAL A 125 -0.23 -16.74 20.39
C VAL A 125 -0.88 -18.04 19.91
N PHE A 126 -0.97 -18.25 18.60
CA PHE A 126 -1.50 -19.47 17.99
C PHE A 126 -0.50 -20.09 16.99
N PRO A 127 0.66 -20.58 17.46
CA PRO A 127 1.78 -20.97 16.58
C PRO A 127 1.46 -22.17 15.68
N ASN A 128 0.48 -22.98 16.08
CA ASN A 128 0.03 -24.16 15.34
C ASN A 128 -1.10 -23.85 14.35
N ARG A 129 -1.67 -22.63 14.39
CA ARG A 129 -2.67 -22.19 13.41
C ARG A 129 -1.95 -21.42 12.32
N THR A 130 -1.96 -21.98 11.12
CA THR A 130 -1.64 -21.25 9.91
C THR A 130 -2.96 -20.82 9.28
N SER A 131 -3.14 -19.53 9.06
CA SER A 131 -4.30 -18.99 8.33
C SER A 131 -3.82 -18.42 7.01
N GLU A 132 -4.58 -18.57 5.94
CA GLU A 132 -4.30 -17.86 4.69
C GLU A 132 -5.25 -16.67 4.52
N PHE A 133 -4.74 -15.59 3.92
CA PHE A 133 -5.60 -14.61 3.27
C PHE A 133 -5.14 -14.41 1.83
N ARG A 134 -6.04 -13.88 0.99
CA ARG A 134 -5.77 -13.55 -0.39
C ARG A 134 -6.28 -12.16 -0.77
N ILE A 135 -5.56 -11.49 -1.65
CA ILE A 135 -5.91 -10.15 -2.15
C ILE A 135 -5.85 -10.09 -3.68
N LYS A 136 -6.79 -9.34 -4.27
CA LYS A 136 -6.85 -9.00 -5.71
C LYS A 136 -7.43 -7.61 -5.86
N GLY A 137 -6.58 -6.59 -5.94
CA GLY A 137 -6.99 -5.19 -5.91
C GLY A 137 -7.77 -4.88 -4.63
N ARG A 138 -9.03 -4.44 -4.76
CA ARG A 138 -9.91 -4.14 -3.62
C ARG A 138 -10.44 -5.36 -2.85
N ILE A 139 -10.33 -6.56 -3.43
CA ILE A 139 -10.91 -7.78 -2.84
C ILE A 139 -9.89 -8.36 -1.85
N TYR A 140 -10.30 -8.55 -0.59
CA TYR A 140 -9.48 -9.15 0.46
C TYR A 140 -10.28 -10.23 1.18
N GLU A 141 -9.79 -11.46 1.16
CA GLU A 141 -10.52 -12.61 1.70
C GLU A 141 -9.63 -13.43 2.64
N SER A 142 -10.19 -13.89 3.75
CA SER A 142 -9.50 -14.78 4.69
C SER A 142 -10.07 -16.18 4.60
N GLU A 143 -9.21 -17.17 4.71
CA GLU A 143 -9.60 -18.56 4.84
C GLU A 143 -10.32 -18.79 6.18
N LEU A 144 -11.39 -19.58 6.12
CA LEU A 144 -12.12 -20.13 7.26
C LEU A 144 -11.64 -21.56 7.51
N ASP A 145 -11.81 -22.08 8.72
CA ASP A 145 -11.50 -23.48 9.08
C ASP A 145 -12.10 -24.54 8.12
N SER A 146 -13.17 -24.19 7.38
CA SER A 146 -13.78 -25.02 6.34
C SER A 146 -13.03 -25.06 4.99
N GLY A 147 -11.90 -24.37 4.84
CA GLY A 147 -11.19 -24.18 3.55
C GLY A 147 -11.89 -23.21 2.59
N ARG A 148 -12.93 -22.50 3.06
CA ARG A 148 -13.65 -21.49 2.28
C ARG A 148 -13.10 -20.10 2.59
N PHE A 149 -13.15 -19.21 1.60
CA PHE A 149 -12.73 -17.83 1.77
C PHE A 149 -13.92 -16.91 2.07
N LEU A 150 -13.75 -16.01 3.04
CA LEU A 150 -14.69 -14.95 3.38
C LEU A 150 -14.09 -13.60 3.04
N ASN A 151 -14.77 -12.81 2.21
CA ASN A 151 -14.37 -11.42 1.96
C ASN A 151 -14.51 -10.59 3.25
N LEU A 152 -13.36 -10.15 3.79
CA LEU A 152 -13.27 -9.36 5.01
C LEU A 152 -13.47 -7.87 4.75
N ARG A 153 -13.10 -7.41 3.55
CA ARG A 153 -13.23 -6.02 3.09
C ARG A 153 -14.41 -5.93 2.13
N ARG A 154 -15.63 -6.10 2.68
CA ARG A 154 -16.92 -5.98 1.98
C ARG A 154 -17.01 -4.69 1.14
N ASP A 155 -18.01 -4.57 0.28
CA ASP A 155 -18.17 -3.47 -0.69
C ASP A 155 -17.82 -2.06 -0.15
N CYS A 156 -18.23 -1.76 1.08
CA CYS A 156 -18.00 -0.45 1.70
C CYS A 156 -16.63 -0.24 2.34
N PHE A 157 -15.71 -1.19 2.23
CA PHE A 157 -14.41 -1.06 2.88
C PHE A 157 -13.59 0.10 2.29
N PHE A 158 -13.85 0.59 1.09
CA PHE A 158 -13.15 1.77 0.57
C PHE A 158 -14.09 2.94 0.24
N GLU A 159 -15.37 2.81 0.58
CA GLU A 159 -16.37 3.85 0.32
C GLU A 159 -16.30 4.92 1.42
N LEU A 160 -16.21 6.18 1.00
CA LEU A 160 -16.28 7.32 1.92
C LEU A 160 -17.74 7.66 2.25
N GLY A 161 -17.95 8.12 3.48
CA GLY A 161 -19.28 8.46 4.00
C GLY A 161 -20.08 7.24 4.51
N PRO A 162 -21.40 7.40 4.67
CA PRO A 162 -22.24 6.39 5.26
C PRO A 162 -22.51 5.21 4.31
N CYS A 163 -22.32 4.00 4.81
CA CYS A 163 -22.72 2.75 4.19
C CYS A 163 -23.53 1.86 5.15
N GLU A 164 -24.49 1.13 4.60
CA GLU A 164 -25.22 0.10 5.32
C GLU A 164 -24.56 -1.27 5.22
N LEU A 165 -24.33 -1.90 6.37
CA LEU A 165 -23.86 -3.26 6.43
C LEU A 165 -25.07 -4.21 6.36
N LYS A 166 -25.16 -4.94 5.24
CA LYS A 166 -26.26 -5.89 4.96
C LYS A 166 -25.76 -7.33 4.90
N ALA A 167 -26.50 -8.24 5.52
CA ALA A 167 -26.26 -9.68 5.44
C ALA A 167 -26.98 -10.30 4.23
N LYS A 168 -28.10 -9.68 3.85
CA LYS A 168 -28.93 -9.95 2.67
C LYS A 168 -29.48 -8.61 2.15
N PRO A 169 -29.96 -8.50 0.90
CA PRO A 169 -30.45 -7.24 0.34
C PRO A 169 -31.44 -6.45 1.23
N ASP A 170 -32.24 -7.17 2.00
CA ASP A 170 -33.28 -6.69 2.92
C ASP A 170 -32.88 -6.74 4.41
N GLN A 171 -31.73 -7.33 4.75
CA GLN A 171 -31.33 -7.57 6.14
C GLN A 171 -30.11 -6.73 6.53
N LYS A 172 -30.37 -5.51 7.03
CA LYS A 172 -29.35 -4.65 7.66
C LYS A 172 -28.94 -5.23 9.02
N TYR A 173 -27.63 -5.30 9.28
CA TYR A 173 -27.09 -5.70 10.59
C TYR A 173 -26.16 -4.64 11.19
N GLY A 174 -25.88 -3.55 10.46
CA GLY A 174 -25.08 -2.46 10.95
C GLY A 174 -25.05 -1.26 10.02
N ALA A 175 -24.34 -0.24 10.46
CA ALA A 175 -23.98 0.92 9.67
C ALA A 175 -22.49 1.20 9.87
N PHE A 176 -21.91 1.79 8.85
CA PHE A 176 -20.52 2.15 8.81
C PHE A 176 -20.43 3.56 8.23
N ASP A 177 -19.61 4.42 8.81
CA ASP A 177 -19.34 5.74 8.29
C ASP A 177 -17.84 5.95 8.26
N ARG A 178 -17.30 6.35 7.11
CA ARG A 178 -15.87 6.40 6.86
C ARG A 178 -15.43 7.77 6.42
N LYS A 179 -14.38 8.24 7.08
CA LYS A 179 -13.63 9.43 6.70
C LYS A 179 -12.21 9.03 6.32
N PHE A 180 -11.55 9.89 5.55
CA PHE A 180 -10.13 9.77 5.27
C PHE A 180 -9.44 11.05 5.67
N LEU A 181 -8.51 10.98 6.63
CA LEU A 181 -7.82 12.13 7.18
C LEU A 181 -6.30 11.92 7.20
N ASN A 182 -5.56 12.74 6.46
CA ASN A 182 -4.10 12.81 6.41
C ASN A 182 -3.41 11.43 6.25
N GLY A 183 -3.92 10.57 5.35
CA GLY A 183 -3.37 9.22 5.17
C GLY A 183 -3.99 8.15 6.06
N VAL A 184 -4.93 8.52 6.94
CA VAL A 184 -5.60 7.61 7.88
C VAL A 184 -7.05 7.41 7.48
N TRP A 185 -7.45 6.16 7.29
CA TRP A 185 -8.85 5.76 7.13
C TRP A 185 -9.48 5.65 8.51
N VAL A 186 -10.47 6.49 8.80
CA VAL A 186 -11.16 6.53 10.09
C VAL A 186 -12.57 6.01 9.93
N ASN A 187 -12.89 4.99 10.71
CA ASN A 187 -14.09 4.20 10.57
C ASN A 187 -14.94 4.30 11.82
N LYS A 188 -16.21 4.65 11.68
CA LYS A 188 -17.21 4.54 12.73
C LYS A 188 -18.15 3.39 12.39
N ARG A 189 -18.13 2.33 13.18
CA ARG A 189 -18.97 1.15 13.00
C ARG A 189 -20.02 1.05 14.09
N LYS A 190 -21.27 0.84 13.67
CA LYS A 190 -22.39 0.46 14.54
C LYS A 190 -22.92 -0.90 14.13
N VAL A 191 -22.93 -1.86 15.05
CA VAL A 191 -23.64 -3.12 14.86
C VAL A 191 -25.00 -3.02 15.54
N ILE A 192 -26.05 -3.47 14.85
CA ILE A 192 -27.40 -3.49 15.43
C ILE A 192 -27.40 -4.47 16.61
N GLY A 193 -27.96 -4.04 17.74
CA GLY A 193 -28.02 -4.84 18.98
C GLY A 193 -26.83 -4.63 19.93
N THR A 194 -25.74 -3.97 19.53
CA THR A 194 -24.66 -3.59 20.45
C THR A 194 -24.89 -2.18 21.00
N ARG A 195 -24.47 -1.92 22.26
CA ARG A 195 -24.39 -0.54 22.78
C ARG A 195 -23.15 0.15 22.19
N GLY A 196 -23.16 1.46 22.03
CA GLY A 196 -21.99 2.21 21.56
C GLY A 196 -21.59 2.03 20.08
N TYR A 197 -20.54 2.73 19.68
CA TYR A 197 -19.88 2.64 18.38
C TYR A 197 -18.47 2.07 18.58
N ALA A 198 -17.95 1.38 17.57
CA ALA A 198 -16.53 1.07 17.47
C ALA A 198 -15.89 2.05 16.49
N TYR A 199 -14.77 2.64 16.89
CA TYR A 199 -13.95 3.48 16.02
C TYR A 199 -12.72 2.68 15.60
N GLN A 200 -12.35 2.74 14.32
CA GLN A 200 -11.16 2.07 13.84
C GLN A 200 -10.34 3.00 12.94
N ASN A 201 -9.06 3.13 13.23
CA ASN A 201 -8.12 3.84 12.38
C ASN A 201 -7.30 2.81 11.61
N ILE A 202 -7.13 3.02 10.31
CA ILE A 202 -6.35 2.12 9.45
C ILE A 202 -5.44 2.96 8.56
N ILE A 203 -4.16 2.59 8.51
CA ILE A 203 -3.23 3.06 7.50
C ILE A 203 -2.91 1.87 6.60
N LEU A 204 -3.02 2.08 5.30
CA LEU A 204 -2.76 1.07 4.28
C LEU A 204 -1.60 1.55 3.42
N ASP A 205 -0.75 0.60 3.00
CA ASP A 205 0.18 0.90 1.92
C ASP A 205 -0.52 1.00 0.56
N LYS A 206 0.19 1.46 -0.46
CA LYS A 206 -0.33 1.57 -1.85
C LYS A 206 -0.90 0.25 -2.43
N ASN A 207 -0.52 -0.90 -1.88
CA ASN A 207 -0.99 -2.22 -2.30
C ASN A 207 -2.26 -2.65 -1.55
N GLY A 208 -2.73 -1.84 -0.61
CA GLY A 208 -3.88 -2.14 0.24
C GLY A 208 -3.56 -3.06 1.41
N ILE A 209 -2.29 -3.34 1.71
CA ILE A 209 -1.88 -4.11 2.88
C ILE A 209 -1.82 -3.16 4.09
N ILE A 210 -2.24 -3.64 5.25
CA ILE A 210 -2.27 -2.85 6.48
C ILE A 210 -0.82 -2.48 6.87
N LEU A 211 -0.60 -1.22 7.23
CA LEU A 211 0.61 -0.74 7.90
C LEU A 211 0.31 -0.52 9.40
N TYR A 212 -0.91 -0.09 9.68
CA TYR A 212 -1.39 0.17 11.03
C TYR A 212 -2.90 -0.04 11.10
N SER A 213 -3.39 -0.60 12.20
CA SER A 213 -4.80 -0.63 12.54
C SER A 213 -4.98 -0.46 14.05
N SER A 214 -5.93 0.37 14.48
CA SER A 214 -6.37 0.43 15.87
C SER A 214 -7.88 0.39 15.96
N THR A 215 -8.42 -0.18 17.04
CA THR A 215 -9.85 -0.22 17.32
C THR A 215 -10.11 0.27 18.74
N ALA A 216 -11.01 1.24 18.86
CA ALA A 216 -11.53 1.78 20.12
C ALA A 216 -13.00 1.39 20.28
N PHE A 217 -13.36 0.87 21.45
CA PHE A 217 -14.73 0.45 21.73
C PHE A 217 -15.43 1.45 22.66
N GLY A 218 -16.47 2.12 22.17
CA GLY A 218 -17.23 3.13 22.92
C GLY A 218 -18.23 2.54 23.93
N PHE A 219 -17.75 1.81 24.94
CA PHE A 219 -18.58 1.27 26.04
C PHE A 219 -18.34 1.92 27.42
N GLY A 220 -17.73 3.10 27.48
CA GLY A 220 -17.49 3.80 28.76
C GLY A 220 -16.35 3.22 29.61
N ARG A 221 -15.56 2.30 29.04
CA ARG A 221 -14.22 1.92 29.52
C ARG A 221 -13.33 1.85 28.29
N GLU A 222 -12.26 2.63 28.30
CA GLU A 222 -11.27 2.75 27.23
C GLU A 222 -10.50 1.44 27.06
N GLY A 223 -10.95 0.60 26.13
CA GLY A 223 -10.18 -0.52 25.60
C GLY A 223 -9.73 -0.17 24.19
N TYR A 224 -8.42 -0.24 23.94
CA TYR A 224 -7.81 -0.03 22.64
C TYR A 224 -7.01 -1.26 22.27
N ASP A 225 -7.27 -1.79 21.07
CA ASP A 225 -6.42 -2.79 20.44
C ASP A 225 -5.73 -2.16 19.24
N TYR A 226 -4.46 -2.50 19.02
CA TYR A 226 -3.77 -2.07 17.81
C TYR A 226 -2.88 -3.18 17.25
N GLU A 227 -2.64 -3.06 15.95
CA GLU A 227 -1.72 -3.86 15.16
C GLU A 227 -0.88 -2.89 14.32
N ILE A 228 0.44 -3.00 14.40
CA ILE A 228 1.39 -2.12 13.72
C ILE A 228 2.44 -2.95 13.01
N LEU A 229 2.74 -2.57 11.77
CA LEU A 229 3.92 -3.08 11.06
C LEU A 229 5.15 -2.44 11.70
N GLU A 230 6.02 -3.24 12.29
CA GLU A 230 7.38 -2.78 12.60
C GLU A 230 8.30 -3.40 11.55
N GLU A 231 8.83 -2.58 10.65
CA GLU A 231 9.82 -3.04 9.68
C GLU A 231 11.09 -3.49 10.43
N THR A 232 11.28 -4.80 10.56
CA THR A 232 12.63 -5.34 10.67
C THR A 232 13.17 -5.47 9.26
N SER A 233 13.87 -4.45 8.79
CA SER A 233 14.73 -4.57 7.62
C SER A 233 15.63 -5.79 7.79
N ASN A 234 15.56 -6.73 6.83
CA ASN A 234 16.57 -7.77 6.65
C ASN A 234 17.78 -7.19 5.92
#